data_AF-A0A945ZEH0-F1
#
_entry.id   AF-A0A945ZEH0-F1
#
_cell.length_a   1.000
_cell.length_b   1.000
_cell.length_c   1.000
_cell.angle_alpha   90.00
_cell.angle_beta   90.00
_cell.angle_gamma   90.00
#
_symmetry.space_group_name_H-M   'P 1'
#
loop_
_entity.id
_entity.type
_entity.pdbx_description
1 polymer ?
#
loop_
_entity_poly.entity_id
_entity_poly.type
_entity_poly.pdbx_seq_one_letter_code
_entity_poly.pdbx_strand_id
1 'polypeptide(L)'
;MARRPTREPPPEPDRKGRRRGRDVREPELIDRILEFPYRKLFGLKGQMIIASVVVFGLIVKFIVGIGSVSLDPLTCELAWYDGVYKLLHKERILTNTRRDLSKLLVEKLTIARRINAGRNPFPSVTDGNVVGGRKINKDKFFWRAYIANLNKERTAISKCLGRLPYYRFE
;
A
#
# COMPACT_ATOMS: atom_id res chain seq x y z
N MET A 1 -63.28 20.57 77.16
CA MET A 1 -64.09 20.24 75.95
C MET A 1 -63.38 20.87 74.76
N ALA A 2 -62.48 20.19 74.05
CA ALA A 2 -62.69 19.14 73.02
C ALA A 2 -63.14 19.67 71.65
N ARG A 3 -62.19 19.83 70.71
CA ARG A 3 -62.06 19.05 69.45
C ARG A 3 -60.83 19.50 68.64
N ARG A 4 -59.87 18.59 68.43
CA ARG A 4 -59.02 18.54 67.22
C ARG A 4 -59.82 17.86 66.11
N PRO A 5 -59.52 18.13 64.83
CA PRO A 5 -58.77 17.15 64.02
C PRO A 5 -57.83 17.86 63.00
N THR A 6 -57.00 17.26 62.15
CA THR A 6 -56.05 16.14 62.18
C THR A 6 -55.04 16.46 61.04
N ARG A 7 -53.80 15.98 61.20
CA ARG A 7 -52.62 16.05 60.30
C ARG A 7 -52.85 15.87 58.79
N GLU A 8 -52.01 16.51 57.97
CA GLU A 8 -51.23 15.85 56.89
C GLU A 8 -49.80 16.45 56.77
N PRO A 9 -48.79 15.66 56.30
CA PRO A 9 -47.35 15.99 56.31
C PRO A 9 -46.85 16.63 55.00
N PRO A 10 -45.60 17.14 54.93
CA PRO A 10 -45.10 17.86 53.75
C PRO A 10 -44.73 16.89 52.61
N PRO A 11 -44.92 17.27 51.33
CA PRO A 11 -44.30 16.55 50.22
C PRO A 11 -42.84 17.01 50.03
N GLU A 12 -41.94 16.02 50.03
CA GLU A 12 -40.51 16.06 49.68
C GLU A 12 -40.25 16.45 48.20
N PRO A 13 -39.00 16.82 47.85
CA PRO A 13 -38.66 17.44 46.57
C PRO A 13 -38.54 16.43 45.41
N ASP A 14 -39.17 16.76 44.28
CA ASP A 14 -39.09 15.97 43.07
C ASP A 14 -37.73 16.13 42.36
N ARG A 15 -36.97 15.05 42.32
CA ARG A 15 -35.82 14.84 41.41
C ARG A 15 -36.32 14.68 39.98
N LYS A 16 -35.82 15.48 39.02
CA LYS A 16 -35.73 15.06 37.62
C LYS A 16 -34.73 15.88 36.80
N GLY A 17 -33.71 15.19 36.27
CA GLY A 17 -33.32 15.39 34.86
C GLY A 17 -32.04 16.18 34.54
N ARG A 18 -30.87 15.71 34.95
CA ARG A 18 -29.63 15.91 34.16
C ARG A 18 -29.77 15.20 32.80
N ARG A 19 -29.65 15.91 31.68
CA ARG A 19 -29.00 15.38 30.46
C ARG A 19 -28.25 16.50 29.74
N ARG A 20 -26.93 16.47 29.89
CA ARG A 20 -25.96 17.23 29.08
C ARG A 20 -26.18 16.89 27.61
N GLY A 21 -26.24 17.92 26.77
CA GLY A 21 -26.18 17.81 25.32
C GLY A 21 -24.97 16.96 24.94
N ARG A 22 -25.26 15.86 24.24
CA ARG A 22 -24.27 14.93 23.71
C ARG A 22 -23.85 15.47 22.35
N ASP A 23 -22.60 15.92 22.25
CA ASP A 23 -21.94 16.18 20.98
C ASP A 23 -22.14 14.96 20.07
N VAL A 24 -22.84 15.19 18.95
CA VAL A 24 -22.94 14.22 17.86
C VAL A 24 -21.64 14.33 17.09
N ARG A 25 -20.61 13.61 17.54
CA ARG A 25 -19.43 13.33 16.70
C ARG A 25 -19.84 12.24 15.72
N GLU A 26 -19.72 12.55 14.43
CA GLU A 26 -19.86 11.55 13.37
C GLU A 26 -18.92 10.37 13.68
N PRO A 27 -19.40 9.12 13.62
CA PRO A 27 -18.58 7.97 13.96
C PRO A 27 -17.50 7.82 12.89
N GLU A 28 -16.24 7.82 13.32
CA GLU A 28 -15.09 7.48 12.49
C GLU A 28 -15.30 6.09 11.88
N LEU A 29 -14.84 5.88 10.64
CA LEU A 29 -15.00 4.61 9.89
C LEU A 29 -14.61 3.35 10.68
N ILE A 30 -13.76 3.50 11.69
CA ILE A 30 -13.28 2.45 12.59
C ILE A 30 -14.43 1.91 13.46
N ASP A 31 -15.32 2.77 13.97
CA ASP A 31 -16.45 2.35 14.80
C ASP A 31 -17.43 1.50 14.00
N ARG A 32 -17.62 1.81 12.72
CA ARG A 32 -18.55 1.10 11.84
C ARG A 32 -18.05 -0.29 11.43
N ILE A 33 -16.73 -0.47 11.34
CA ILE A 33 -16.11 -1.77 11.07
C ILE A 33 -16.20 -2.68 12.32
N LEU A 34 -16.23 -2.11 13.52
CA LEU A 34 -16.35 -2.84 14.80
C LEU A 34 -17.80 -3.16 15.22
N GLU A 35 -18.81 -2.60 14.54
CA GLU A 35 -20.22 -2.74 14.91
C GLU A 35 -20.95 -3.96 14.32
N PHE A 36 -20.45 -4.56 13.24
CA PHE A 36 -20.99 -5.82 12.71
C PHE A 36 -20.41 -7.02 13.47
N PRO A 37 -21.14 -8.16 13.60
CA PRO A 37 -21.72 -8.75 14.82
C PRO A 37 -20.74 -9.20 15.94
N TYR A 38 -19.54 -8.65 16.05
CA TYR A 38 -18.52 -9.09 17.01
C TYR A 38 -18.81 -8.63 18.45
N ARG A 39 -19.60 -7.57 18.63
CA ARG A 39 -19.96 -7.03 19.96
C ARG A 39 -20.81 -7.97 20.81
N LYS A 40 -21.56 -8.89 20.19
CA LYS A 40 -22.52 -9.77 20.87
C LYS A 40 -21.99 -11.19 21.12
N LEU A 41 -20.96 -11.62 20.38
CA LEU A 41 -20.39 -12.97 20.41
C LEU A 41 -19.05 -13.05 21.17
N PHE A 42 -18.32 -11.94 21.25
CA PHE A 42 -17.02 -11.89 21.91
C PHE A 42 -17.06 -10.75 22.92
N GLY A 43 -17.01 -11.07 24.23
CA GLY A 43 -16.90 -10.04 25.27
C GLY A 43 -15.64 -9.17 25.08
N LEU A 44 -15.45 -8.16 25.95
CA LEU A 44 -14.30 -7.24 25.93
C LEU A 44 -12.95 -7.92 25.65
N LYS A 45 -12.71 -9.11 26.23
CA LYS A 45 -11.50 -9.91 26.00
C LYS A 45 -11.36 -10.44 24.57
N GLY A 46 -12.45 -10.88 23.93
CA GLY A 46 -12.42 -11.39 22.57
C GLY A 46 -12.29 -10.29 21.51
N GLN A 47 -12.85 -9.10 21.76
CA GLN A 47 -12.58 -7.92 20.91
C GLN A 47 -11.10 -7.51 20.97
N MET A 48 -10.48 -7.55 22.15
CA MET A 48 -9.05 -7.28 22.30
C MET A 48 -8.17 -8.30 21.58
N ILE A 49 -8.57 -9.58 21.57
CA ILE A 49 -7.86 -10.64 20.83
C ILE A 49 -7.97 -10.41 19.33
N ILE A 50 -9.17 -10.13 18.81
CA ILE A 50 -9.38 -9.86 17.38
C ILE A 50 -8.60 -8.62 16.95
N ALA A 51 -8.67 -7.53 17.73
CA ALA A 51 -7.90 -6.32 17.48
C ALA A 51 -6.39 -6.59 17.47
N SER A 52 -5.89 -7.37 18.44
CA SER A 52 -4.49 -7.81 18.51
C SER A 52 -4.07 -8.58 17.26
N VAL A 53 -4.87 -9.55 16.82
CA VAL A 53 -4.58 -10.36 15.62
C VAL A 53 -4.56 -9.49 14.35
N VAL A 54 -5.50 -8.55 14.21
CA VAL A 54 -5.53 -7.61 13.08
C VAL A 54 -4.29 -6.72 13.08
N VAL A 55 -3.94 -6.14 14.23
CA VAL A 55 -2.74 -5.29 14.38
C VAL A 55 -1.48 -6.09 14.07
N PHE A 56 -1.37 -7.31 14.58
CA PHE A 56 -0.23 -8.19 14.31
C PHE A 56 -0.13 -8.55 12.83
N GLY A 57 -1.26 -8.84 12.18
CA GLY A 57 -1.32 -9.07 10.73
C GLY A 57 -0.87 -7.86 9.92
N LEU A 58 -1.25 -6.65 10.33
CA LEU A 58 -0.78 -5.41 9.71
C LEU A 58 0.73 -5.20 9.88
N ILE A 59 1.29 -5.50 11.06
CA ILE A 59 2.74 -5.42 11.31
C ILE A 59 3.50 -6.40 10.43
N VAL A 60 3.05 -7.66 10.35
CA VAL A 60 3.68 -8.67 9.48
C VAL A 60 3.60 -8.23 8.02
N LYS A 61 2.45 -7.75 7.56
CA LYS A 61 2.28 -7.23 6.20
C LYS A 61 3.20 -6.02 5.95
N PHE A 62 3.38 -5.15 6.93
CA PHE A 62 4.30 -4.02 6.83
C PHE A 62 5.75 -4.49 6.64
N ILE A 63 6.22 -5.40 7.50
CA ILE A 63 7.59 -5.93 7.45
C ILE A 63 7.84 -6.70 6.13
N VAL A 64 6.89 -7.51 5.68
CA VAL A 64 7.01 -8.28 4.43
C VAL A 64 6.91 -7.38 3.20
N GLY A 65 6.00 -6.40 3.22
CA GLY A 65 5.76 -5.48 2.10
C GLY A 65 6.99 -4.65 1.72
N ILE A 66 7.97 -4.54 2.61
CA ILE A 66 9.19 -3.81 2.33
C ILE A 66 10.08 -4.42 1.26
N GLY A 67 10.00 -5.74 1.09
CA GLY A 67 10.73 -6.44 0.04
C GLY A 67 10.28 -6.00 -1.36
N SER A 68 9.08 -5.45 -1.47
CA SER A 68 8.49 -4.96 -2.73
C SER A 68 8.56 -3.45 -2.93
N VAL A 69 9.06 -2.69 -1.96
CA VAL A 69 9.18 -1.23 -2.08
C VAL A 69 10.48 -0.88 -2.80
N SER A 70 10.34 -0.21 -3.96
CA SER A 70 11.44 0.31 -4.76
C SER A 70 11.06 1.66 -5.38
N LEU A 71 12.07 2.46 -5.77
CA LEU A 71 11.85 3.71 -6.49
C LEU A 71 11.33 3.42 -7.90
N ASP A 72 10.50 4.33 -8.42
CA ASP A 72 10.04 4.26 -9.80
C ASP A 72 11.25 4.37 -10.76
N PRO A 73 11.41 3.43 -11.72
CA PRO A 73 12.52 3.43 -12.67
C PRO A 73 12.61 4.67 -13.56
N LEU A 74 11.50 5.38 -13.78
CA LEU A 74 11.41 6.52 -14.69
C LEU A 74 11.63 7.85 -13.99
N THR A 75 10.95 8.06 -12.86
CA THR A 75 11.02 9.30 -12.10
C THR A 75 12.13 9.26 -11.05
N CYS A 76 12.60 8.07 -10.67
CA CYS A 76 13.52 7.85 -9.55
C CYS A 76 12.95 8.32 -8.21
N GLU A 77 11.63 8.44 -8.09
CA GLU A 77 10.95 8.88 -6.88
C GLU A 77 10.25 7.70 -6.20
N LEU A 78 10.01 7.84 -4.89
CA LEU A 78 9.23 6.86 -4.16
C LEU A 78 7.75 7.21 -4.31
N ALA A 79 6.91 6.20 -4.56
CA ALA A 79 5.48 6.40 -4.59
C ALA A 79 4.95 6.98 -3.26
N TRP A 80 3.96 7.86 -3.34
CA TRP A 80 3.42 8.58 -2.18
C TRP A 80 2.90 7.63 -1.09
N TYR A 81 2.30 6.50 -1.47
CA TYR A 81 1.76 5.50 -0.55
C TYR A 81 2.84 4.67 0.16
N ASP A 82 4.05 4.60 -0.40
CA ASP A 82 5.21 3.96 0.21
C ASP A 82 5.98 4.91 1.15
N GLY A 83 5.49 6.14 1.32
CA GLY A 83 6.10 7.15 2.19
C GLY A 83 6.35 6.68 3.62
N VAL A 84 5.51 5.78 4.14
CA VAL A 84 5.65 5.22 5.50
C VAL A 84 6.97 4.44 5.66
N TYR A 85 7.45 3.81 4.57
CA TYR A 85 8.69 3.04 4.58
C TYR A 85 9.95 3.92 4.53
N LYS A 86 9.83 5.20 4.14
CA LYS A 86 10.95 6.14 4.11
C LYS A 86 11.60 6.33 5.48
N LEU A 87 10.84 6.25 6.57
CA LEU A 87 11.37 6.56 7.89
C LEU A 87 12.21 5.42 8.48
N LEU A 88 11.75 4.17 8.29
CA LEU A 88 12.30 3.03 9.02
C LEU A 88 13.29 2.20 8.19
N HIS A 89 13.30 2.33 6.86
CA HIS A 89 13.93 1.32 6.01
C HIS A 89 14.57 1.86 4.72
N LYS A 90 15.13 3.06 4.77
CA LYS A 90 15.80 3.75 3.65
C LYS A 90 16.80 2.85 2.91
N GLU A 91 17.70 2.21 3.65
CA GLU A 91 18.76 1.36 3.08
C GLU A 91 18.19 0.15 2.32
N ARG A 92 17.10 -0.43 2.84
CA ARG A 92 16.46 -1.58 2.22
C ARG A 92 15.76 -1.19 0.92
N ILE A 93 15.10 -0.04 0.90
CA ILE A 93 14.50 0.53 -0.32
C ILE A 93 15.57 0.77 -1.37
N LEU A 94 16.70 1.40 -1.02
CA LEU A 94 17.80 1.64 -1.96
C LEU A 94 18.42 0.34 -2.49
N THR A 95 18.57 -0.67 -1.64
CA THR A 95 19.10 -1.98 -2.02
C THR A 95 18.16 -2.73 -2.96
N ASN A 96 16.86 -2.76 -2.63
CA ASN A 96 15.83 -3.36 -3.49
C ASN A 96 15.76 -2.63 -4.82
N THR A 97 15.73 -1.30 -4.81
CA THR A 97 15.74 -0.47 -6.00
C THR A 97 16.96 -0.77 -6.88
N ARG A 98 18.17 -0.85 -6.32
CA ARG A 98 19.37 -1.18 -7.08
C ARG A 98 19.25 -2.56 -7.74
N ARG A 99 18.73 -3.55 -7.02
CA ARG A 99 18.53 -4.91 -7.55
C ARG A 99 17.48 -4.93 -8.66
N ASP A 100 16.36 -4.25 -8.46
CA ASP A 100 15.25 -4.24 -9.42
C ASP A 100 15.62 -3.46 -10.68
N LEU A 101 16.19 -2.27 -10.53
CA LEU A 101 16.63 -1.45 -11.66
C LEU A 101 17.74 -2.11 -12.46
N SER A 102 18.71 -2.79 -11.80
CA SER A 102 19.75 -3.52 -12.53
C SER A 102 19.18 -4.70 -13.31
N LYS A 103 18.24 -5.45 -12.73
CA LYS A 103 17.52 -6.53 -13.44
C LYS A 103 16.72 -5.98 -14.63
N LEU A 104 15.97 -4.91 -14.42
CA LEU A 104 15.17 -4.24 -15.46
C LEU A 104 16.07 -3.72 -16.60
N LEU A 105 17.22 -3.13 -16.27
CA LEU A 105 18.20 -2.66 -17.25
C LEU A 105 18.72 -3.81 -18.12
N VAL A 106 19.09 -4.93 -17.52
CA VAL A 106 19.57 -6.13 -18.23
C VAL A 106 18.48 -6.72 -19.13
N GLU A 107 17.25 -6.77 -18.65
CA GLU A 107 16.11 -7.25 -19.42
C GLU A 107 15.85 -6.37 -20.64
N LYS A 108 15.79 -5.04 -20.46
CA LYS A 108 15.58 -4.08 -21.55
C LYS A 108 16.72 -4.10 -22.57
N LEU A 109 17.97 -4.25 -22.11
CA LEU A 109 19.14 -4.46 -22.97
C LEU A 109 19.01 -5.75 -23.80
N THR A 110 18.55 -6.83 -23.17
CA THR A 110 18.36 -8.13 -23.84
C THR A 110 17.27 -8.05 -24.90
N ILE A 111 16.14 -7.41 -24.58
CA ILE A 111 15.05 -7.15 -25.51
C ILE A 111 15.54 -6.32 -26.71
N ALA A 112 16.23 -5.20 -26.45
CA ALA A 112 16.77 -4.35 -27.51
C ALA A 112 17.76 -5.11 -28.42
N ARG A 113 18.65 -5.94 -27.85
CA ARG A 113 19.56 -6.80 -28.62
C ARG A 113 18.81 -7.80 -29.49
N ARG A 114 17.78 -8.46 -28.95
CA ARG A 114 16.95 -9.42 -29.73
C ARG A 114 16.26 -8.73 -30.90
N ILE A 115 15.71 -7.54 -30.69
CA ILE A 115 15.04 -6.80 -31.77
C ILE A 115 16.04 -6.35 -32.85
N ASN A 116 17.21 -5.84 -32.43
CA ASN A 116 18.27 -5.45 -33.37
C ASN A 116 18.79 -6.64 -34.19
N ALA A 117 18.81 -7.84 -33.60
CA ALA A 117 19.12 -9.10 -34.29
C ALA A 117 17.96 -9.63 -35.17
N GLY A 118 16.85 -8.89 -35.28
CA GLY A 118 15.68 -9.30 -36.05
C GLY A 118 14.94 -10.49 -35.44
N ARG A 119 14.99 -10.67 -34.12
CA ARG A 119 14.30 -11.75 -33.39
C ARG A 119 13.21 -11.19 -32.50
N ASN A 120 12.09 -11.92 -32.39
CA ASN A 120 11.04 -11.59 -31.45
C ASN A 120 11.58 -11.68 -30.00
N PRO A 121 11.52 -10.60 -29.20
CA PRO A 121 11.99 -10.63 -27.83
C PRO A 121 11.08 -11.41 -26.88
N PHE A 122 9.79 -11.56 -27.22
CA PHE A 122 8.77 -12.13 -26.34
C PHE A 122 8.76 -13.65 -26.39
N PRO A 123 8.63 -14.33 -25.23
CA PRO A 123 8.39 -15.77 -25.20
C PRO A 123 7.02 -16.05 -25.81
N SER A 124 6.95 -16.99 -26.74
CA SER A 124 5.70 -17.46 -27.33
C SER A 124 5.30 -18.76 -26.64
N VAL A 125 4.07 -18.81 -26.12
CA VAL A 125 3.49 -20.01 -25.50
C VAL A 125 3.28 -21.12 -26.54
N THR A 126 3.08 -20.74 -27.81
CA THR A 126 2.82 -21.69 -28.91
C THR A 126 4.09 -22.24 -29.55
N ASP A 127 5.25 -21.61 -29.31
CA ASP A 127 6.49 -21.97 -30.02
C ASP A 127 7.32 -23.05 -29.28
N GLY A 128 6.77 -23.66 -28.22
CA GLY A 128 7.43 -24.73 -27.47
C GLY A 128 8.82 -24.32 -26.94
N ASN A 129 9.79 -25.25 -26.99
CA ASN A 129 11.18 -25.01 -26.55
C ASN A 129 12.01 -24.15 -27.53
N VAL A 130 11.39 -23.59 -28.58
CA VAL A 130 12.07 -22.79 -29.60
C VAL A 130 12.22 -21.35 -29.10
N VAL A 131 13.19 -21.15 -28.22
CA VAL A 131 13.54 -19.82 -27.70
C VAL A 131 14.03 -18.93 -28.86
N GLY A 132 13.20 -17.97 -29.26
CA GLY A 132 13.55 -16.93 -30.25
C GLY A 132 13.32 -17.29 -31.73
N GLY A 133 12.42 -18.23 -32.03
CA GLY A 133 12.19 -18.74 -33.39
C GLY A 133 11.59 -17.74 -34.39
N ARG A 134 10.78 -16.76 -33.95
CA ARG A 134 10.13 -15.82 -34.88
C ARG A 134 11.05 -14.67 -35.28
N LYS A 135 11.46 -14.67 -36.55
CA LYS A 135 12.12 -13.52 -37.18
C LYS A 135 11.14 -12.35 -37.28
N ILE A 136 11.60 -11.16 -36.93
CA ILE A 136 10.85 -9.91 -37.03
C ILE A 136 11.53 -8.99 -38.04
N ASN A 137 10.74 -8.16 -38.71
CA ASN A 137 11.27 -7.07 -39.52
C ASN A 137 11.48 -5.83 -38.64
N LYS A 138 12.74 -5.56 -38.28
CA LYS A 138 13.15 -4.43 -37.43
C LYS A 138 12.79 -3.05 -37.99
N ASP A 139 12.61 -2.95 -39.31
CA ASP A 139 12.31 -1.68 -39.98
C ASP A 139 10.83 -1.31 -39.94
N LYS A 140 9.96 -2.22 -39.48
CA LYS A 140 8.56 -1.88 -39.21
C LYS A 140 8.50 -0.78 -38.15
N PHE A 141 7.58 0.17 -38.37
CA PHE A 141 7.33 1.31 -37.49
C PHE A 141 7.22 0.90 -36.01
N PHE A 142 6.47 -0.17 -35.72
CA PHE A 142 6.32 -0.70 -34.36
C PHE A 142 7.66 -0.98 -33.68
N TRP A 143 8.57 -1.72 -34.32
CA TRP A 143 9.85 -2.10 -33.73
C TRP A 143 10.81 -0.91 -33.60
N ARG A 144 10.79 0.02 -34.57
CA ARG A 144 11.55 1.28 -34.50
C ARG A 144 11.09 2.15 -33.32
N ALA A 145 9.77 2.36 -33.20
CA ALA A 145 9.19 3.13 -32.09
C ALA A 145 9.45 2.45 -30.74
N TYR A 146 9.33 1.12 -30.68
CA TYR A 146 9.58 0.35 -29.47
C TYR A 146 11.05 0.41 -29.03
N ILE A 147 12.02 0.28 -29.95
CA ILE A 147 13.44 0.48 -29.65
C ILE A 147 13.71 1.90 -29.15
N ALA A 148 13.11 2.91 -29.78
CA ALA A 148 13.27 4.29 -29.34
C ALA A 148 12.75 4.49 -27.90
N ASN A 149 11.60 3.90 -27.56
CA ASN A 149 11.06 3.94 -26.21
C ASN A 149 11.95 3.17 -25.20
N LEU A 150 12.39 1.95 -25.56
CA LEU A 150 13.32 1.16 -24.75
C LEU A 150 14.61 1.93 -24.43
N ASN A 151 15.15 2.67 -25.39
CA ASN A 151 16.35 3.49 -25.19
C ASN A 151 16.09 4.68 -24.25
N LYS A 152 14.91 5.30 -24.31
CA LYS A 152 14.50 6.35 -23.37
C LYS A 152 14.40 5.78 -21.95
N GLU A 153 13.68 4.67 -21.79
CA GLU A 153 13.53 3.97 -20.51
C GLU A 153 14.90 3.55 -19.94
N ARG A 154 15.76 2.93 -20.76
CA ARG A 154 17.11 2.53 -20.35
C ARG A 154 17.94 3.71 -19.85
N THR A 155 17.86 4.85 -20.53
CA THR A 155 18.58 6.06 -20.14
C THR A 155 18.05 6.59 -18.80
N ALA A 156 16.73 6.58 -18.59
CA ALA A 156 16.13 6.98 -17.31
C ALA A 156 16.56 6.05 -16.16
N ILE A 157 16.48 4.74 -16.36
CA ILE A 157 16.92 3.72 -15.39
C ILE A 157 18.41 3.90 -15.05
N SER A 158 19.26 4.09 -16.06
CA SER A 158 20.69 4.31 -15.86
C SER A 158 20.98 5.59 -15.08
N LYS A 159 20.24 6.67 -15.34
CA LYS A 159 20.34 7.91 -14.57
C LYS A 159 19.91 7.70 -13.12
N CYS A 160 18.83 6.95 -12.88
CA CYS A 160 18.38 6.64 -11.54
C CYS A 160 19.39 5.77 -10.78
N LEU A 161 19.94 4.74 -11.43
CA LEU A 161 21.05 3.92 -10.90
C LEU A 161 22.28 4.75 -10.52
N GLY A 162 22.62 5.76 -11.33
CA GLY A 162 23.73 6.68 -11.02
C GLY A 162 23.44 7.63 -9.84
N ARG A 163 22.17 7.94 -9.56
CA ARG A 163 21.75 8.80 -8.45
C ARG A 163 21.62 8.05 -7.11
N LEU A 164 21.33 6.76 -7.14
CA LEU A 164 21.18 5.89 -5.96
C LEU A 164 22.24 6.09 -4.84
N PRO A 165 23.56 6.16 -5.11
CA PRO A 165 24.56 6.34 -4.05
C PRO A 165 24.48 7.69 -3.32
N TYR A 166 23.87 8.70 -3.95
CA TYR A 166 23.71 10.04 -3.38
C TYR A 166 22.24 10.39 -3.11
N TYR A 167 21.35 9.39 -3.19
CA TYR A 167 19.92 9.61 -3.13
C TYR A 167 19.49 10.02 -1.71
N ARG A 168 18.81 11.17 -1.61
CA ARG A 168 18.23 11.67 -0.36
C ARG A 168 16.71 11.54 -0.43
N PHE A 169 16.13 10.89 0.57
CA PHE A 169 14.69 10.87 0.74
C PHE A 169 14.26 12.21 1.34
N GLU A 170 13.74 13.09 0.48
CA GLU A 170 12.97 14.27 0.89
C GLU A 170 11.58 13.86 1.38
#